data_AF-A0AAD4U5U8-F1
#
_entry.id   AF-A0AAD4U5U8-F1
#
_cell.length_a   1.000
_cell.length_b   1.000
_cell.length_c   1.000
_cell.angle_alpha   90.00
_cell.angle_beta   90.00
_cell.angle_gamma   90.00
#
_symmetry.space_group_name_H-M   'P 1'
#
loop_
_entity.id
_entity.type
_entity.pdbx_description
1 polymer ?
#
loop_
_entity_poly.entity_id
_entity_poly.type
_entity_poly.pdbx_seq_one_letter_code
_entity_poly.pdbx_strand_id
1 'polypeptide(L)'
;MMVGRREMEVNGVITEEEGQKGYLWDSLEDLPLKDMSLWSLRRAFVQKAETNLCYRLSDDRYRMATVNQLDSDAVPGCKNSILTDFHFLHISTWKYFKEACAFSIAGNLGIRAPQPSSAEMPPQLSDGLNYSAKIVRGSLDSLPQAVREFVESSAKLCRPDQVHICDGSEEENRQLLSHMEEEGVIKRLKKYDNCWLALTDPRDVARIESKTVIITREQRDTVPIPKTGLSQLGRWMSEEDFEKAFNVRFPGCMKGRTMYVIPFSMGPLGSPLSKIGIELTDSPYVVTSMRIMTRMGAAVLEALGDGEFVKCLHSVGCPLPLKKPLVNNWACNPELTLIAHLPDRREIISFGSGYGGNSLLGKKCFALRMASRLAKEEGWLAEHMLILGITNPKGQKKYFAAAFPSACGKTNLAMMNPTLPGWKVECVGDDIAWMKFDQQGNLRAINPENGFFGVAPGTSVKTNPNAIKTIQKNTIFTNVAETSDGGVYWEGIDQPLASGIKLISWKGKEWDPKDGEPCAHPNSRFCTPASQCPIIDPDWESPEGVPIEGIIFGGRRPVAYGLTVPLKSSVSSGIHVDGQAEIHPML
;
A
#
# COMPACT_ATOMS: atom_id res chain seq x y z
N MET A 1 -11.66 4.44 -58.71
CA MET A 1 -11.79 3.31 -59.64
C MET A 1 -12.44 2.14 -58.93
N MET A 2 -13.14 1.25 -59.63
CA MET A 2 -13.44 -0.12 -59.13
C MET A 2 -12.12 -0.94 -59.10
N VAL A 3 -11.95 -2.14 -58.51
CA VAL A 3 -12.78 -3.36 -58.34
C VAL A 3 -12.23 -4.12 -57.10
N GLY A 4 -12.91 -4.98 -56.33
CA GLY A 4 -14.34 -5.37 -56.29
C GLY A 4 -14.58 -6.88 -56.03
N ARG A 5 -15.71 -7.22 -55.37
CA ARG A 5 -16.28 -8.58 -55.12
C ARG A 5 -15.49 -9.45 -54.09
N ARG A 6 -16.07 -10.50 -53.47
CA ARG A 6 -17.33 -11.25 -53.70
C ARG A 6 -18.08 -11.54 -52.39
N GLU A 7 -19.40 -11.66 -52.48
CA GLU A 7 -20.25 -12.46 -51.58
C GLU A 7 -20.65 -13.78 -52.28
N MET A 8 -21.12 -14.75 -51.51
CA MET A 8 -21.90 -15.91 -51.97
C MET A 8 -22.91 -16.30 -50.88
N GLU A 9 -24.19 -16.30 -51.24
CA GLU A 9 -25.26 -16.98 -50.48
C GLU A 9 -25.33 -18.45 -50.88
N VAL A 10 -26.02 -19.29 -50.09
CA VAL A 10 -27.32 -19.89 -50.47
C VAL A 10 -27.89 -20.75 -49.34
N ASN A 11 -29.22 -20.70 -49.24
CA ASN A 11 -30.12 -21.27 -48.23
C ASN A 11 -29.98 -22.77 -47.90
N GLY A 12 -30.42 -23.12 -46.69
CA GLY A 12 -30.95 -24.45 -46.31
C GLY A 12 -32.18 -24.26 -45.41
N VAL A 13 -33.17 -25.14 -45.51
CA VAL A 13 -34.50 -25.01 -44.85
C VAL A 13 -34.94 -26.38 -44.31
N ILE A 14 -35.78 -26.39 -43.25
CA ILE A 14 -36.81 -27.39 -42.84
C ILE A 14 -36.85 -27.56 -41.30
N THR A 15 -38.00 -28.05 -40.81
CA THR A 15 -38.52 -28.25 -39.45
C THR A 15 -37.76 -29.32 -38.63
N GLU A 16 -38.11 -29.79 -37.41
CA GLU A 16 -39.31 -29.81 -36.51
C GLU A 16 -38.77 -29.63 -35.04
N GLU A 17 -39.42 -29.79 -33.87
CA GLU A 17 -40.72 -30.28 -33.37
C GLU A 17 -41.05 -29.58 -32.00
N GLU A 18 -41.99 -30.08 -31.20
CA GLU A 18 -42.39 -29.51 -29.88
C GLU A 18 -41.69 -30.18 -28.67
N GLY A 19 -41.79 -29.59 -27.47
CA GLY A 19 -41.09 -30.10 -26.28
C GLY A 19 -41.49 -29.52 -24.92
N GLN A 20 -42.79 -29.35 -24.64
CA GLN A 20 -43.24 -28.82 -23.33
C GLN A 20 -42.95 -29.75 -22.15
N LYS A 21 -42.30 -29.22 -21.09
CA LYS A 21 -42.58 -29.58 -19.68
C LYS A 21 -42.46 -28.35 -18.78
N GLY A 22 -43.59 -27.70 -18.50
CA GLY A 22 -43.68 -26.69 -17.45
C GLY A 22 -43.92 -27.30 -16.07
N TYR A 23 -43.51 -26.58 -15.03
CA TYR A 23 -44.11 -26.67 -13.70
C TYR A 23 -44.42 -25.25 -13.22
N LEU A 24 -45.48 -25.11 -12.42
CA LEU A 24 -46.13 -23.82 -12.20
C LEU A 24 -45.30 -22.88 -11.33
N TRP A 25 -45.39 -21.59 -11.65
CA TRP A 25 -45.34 -20.55 -10.63
C TRP A 25 -46.72 -20.47 -9.98
N ASP A 26 -46.78 -20.55 -8.66
CA ASP A 26 -47.94 -20.15 -7.88
C ASP A 26 -47.51 -19.27 -6.71
N SER A 27 -48.38 -18.34 -6.34
CA SER A 27 -48.09 -17.19 -5.46
C SER A 27 -48.11 -17.53 -3.98
N LEU A 28 -47.26 -16.85 -3.20
CA LEU A 28 -47.49 -16.60 -1.77
C LEU A 28 -46.84 -15.26 -1.37
N GLU A 29 -47.56 -14.17 -1.63
CA GLU A 29 -47.41 -12.93 -0.84
C GLU A 29 -48.24 -13.05 0.47
N ASP A 30 -48.24 -12.00 1.28
CA ASP A 30 -48.91 -11.88 2.59
C ASP A 30 -48.45 -12.82 3.74
N LEU A 31 -47.62 -12.27 4.63
CA LEU A 31 -47.87 -12.28 6.09
C LEU A 31 -47.12 -11.08 6.73
N PRO A 32 -47.69 -10.38 7.74
CA PRO A 32 -47.20 -9.05 8.15
C PRO A 32 -46.11 -9.07 9.23
N LEU A 33 -45.24 -8.06 9.19
CA LEU A 33 -44.30 -7.73 10.26
C LEU A 33 -45.02 -7.21 11.51
N LYS A 34 -44.79 -7.83 12.67
CA LYS A 34 -44.95 -7.21 14.00
C LYS A 34 -44.09 -7.87 15.07
N ASP A 35 -43.50 -7.02 15.92
CA ASP A 35 -43.05 -7.30 17.29
C ASP A 35 -42.15 -8.52 17.57
N MET A 36 -40.89 -8.46 17.11
CA MET A 36 -39.78 -9.19 17.74
C MET A 36 -38.56 -8.30 17.96
N SER A 37 -38.02 -8.32 19.18
CA SER A 37 -36.83 -7.51 19.55
C SER A 37 -35.53 -8.07 18.98
N LEU A 38 -34.55 -7.18 18.74
CA LEU A 38 -33.21 -7.49 18.20
C LEU A 38 -32.42 -8.52 19.01
N TRP A 39 -32.77 -8.75 20.28
CA TRP A 39 -32.15 -9.80 21.10
C TRP A 39 -32.50 -11.22 20.66
N SER A 40 -33.69 -11.44 20.11
CA SER A 40 -34.17 -12.78 19.76
C SER A 40 -33.50 -13.34 18.49
N LEU A 41 -33.18 -12.47 17.52
CA LEU A 41 -32.51 -12.88 16.27
C LEU A 41 -31.08 -13.38 16.49
N ARG A 42 -30.40 -12.93 17.56
CA ARG A 42 -29.01 -13.32 17.84
C ARG A 42 -28.83 -14.80 18.24
N ARG A 43 -29.85 -15.47 18.77
CA ARG A 43 -29.78 -16.93 19.04
C ARG A 43 -30.02 -17.79 17.80
N ALA A 44 -30.90 -17.35 16.89
CA ALA A 44 -31.23 -18.10 15.67
C ALA A 44 -30.03 -18.30 14.71
N PHE A 45 -29.05 -17.39 14.74
CA PHE A 45 -27.85 -17.48 13.89
C PHE A 45 -26.69 -18.28 14.49
N VAL A 46 -26.64 -18.49 15.81
CA VAL A 46 -25.59 -19.30 16.45
C VAL A 46 -25.96 -20.79 16.44
N GLN A 47 -27.24 -21.12 16.61
CA GLN A 47 -27.70 -22.52 16.72
C GLN A 47 -27.91 -23.24 15.37
N LYS A 48 -27.41 -22.70 14.26
CA LYS A 48 -27.51 -23.31 12.91
C LYS A 48 -26.16 -23.65 12.27
N ALA A 49 -25.06 -23.51 13.02
CA ALA A 49 -23.71 -23.93 12.59
C ALA A 49 -23.36 -25.37 13.03
N GLU A 50 -23.97 -25.89 14.09
CA GLU A 50 -23.59 -27.15 14.72
C GLU A 50 -24.38 -28.38 14.22
N THR A 51 -25.52 -28.19 13.56
CA THR A 51 -26.42 -29.29 13.13
C THR A 51 -26.07 -29.91 11.77
N ASN A 52 -25.03 -29.44 11.07
CA ASN A 52 -24.60 -29.99 9.77
C ASN A 52 -23.43 -30.98 9.84
N LEU A 53 -22.96 -31.36 11.05
CA LEU A 53 -21.88 -32.34 11.22
C LEU A 53 -22.37 -33.77 11.51
N CYS A 54 -23.69 -34.02 11.50
CA CYS A 54 -24.29 -35.30 11.89
C CYS A 54 -25.42 -35.77 10.95
N TYR A 55 -25.13 -35.93 9.65
CA TYR A 55 -25.89 -36.82 8.74
C TYR A 55 -25.09 -37.13 7.45
N ARG A 56 -24.07 -37.99 7.54
CA ARG A 56 -23.42 -38.67 6.38
C ARG A 56 -22.49 -39.83 6.80
N LEU A 57 -22.97 -40.70 7.69
CA LEU A 57 -22.30 -41.94 8.09
C LEU A 57 -23.32 -43.10 8.22
N SER A 58 -23.89 -43.50 7.09
CA SER A 58 -24.74 -44.69 6.95
C SER A 58 -24.79 -45.08 5.48
N ASP A 59 -24.55 -46.37 5.20
CA ASP A 59 -24.52 -47.03 3.89
C ASP A 59 -23.45 -46.51 2.89
N ASP A 60 -22.81 -47.34 2.06
CA ASP A 60 -23.04 -48.77 1.76
C ASP A 60 -21.96 -49.74 2.30
N ARG A 61 -22.30 -51.04 2.35
CA ARG A 61 -21.34 -52.16 2.45
C ARG A 61 -21.65 -53.23 1.39
N TYR A 62 -20.63 -54.06 1.11
CA TYR A 62 -20.61 -55.26 0.25
C TYR A 62 -20.58 -55.09 -1.28
N ARG A 63 -19.42 -55.40 -1.86
CA ARG A 63 -19.29 -56.54 -2.79
C ARG A 63 -17.91 -57.21 -2.71
N MET A 64 -17.83 -58.45 -3.19
CA MET A 64 -16.85 -59.45 -2.75
C MET A 64 -15.52 -59.45 -3.53
N ALA A 65 -14.45 -59.71 -2.76
CA ALA A 65 -13.26 -60.51 -3.04
C ALA A 65 -12.90 -61.02 -4.46
N THR A 66 -11.61 -60.90 -4.77
CA THR A 66 -10.78 -61.97 -5.38
C THR A 66 -9.41 -62.01 -4.69
N VAL A 67 -8.69 -63.13 -4.81
CA VAL A 67 -7.46 -63.46 -4.05
C VAL A 67 -6.36 -63.93 -5.01
N ASN A 68 -5.11 -63.53 -4.74
CA ASN A 68 -3.85 -64.29 -4.94
C ASN A 68 -2.70 -63.46 -4.30
N GLN A 69 -1.90 -64.03 -3.38
CA GLN A 69 -0.57 -64.64 -3.61
C GLN A 69 0.46 -63.65 -4.23
N LEU A 70 1.65 -63.40 -3.65
CA LEU A 70 2.37 -63.87 -2.44
C LEU A 70 3.34 -62.71 -1.99
N ASP A 71 4.27 -62.75 -1.01
CA ASP A 71 4.92 -63.82 -0.21
C ASP A 71 5.38 -63.30 1.19
N SER A 72 6.22 -64.09 1.86
CA SER A 72 6.99 -63.93 3.12
C SER A 72 8.13 -62.88 3.06
N ASP A 73 8.71 -62.34 4.15
CA ASP A 73 8.62 -62.56 5.62
C ASP A 73 8.97 -61.21 6.37
N ALA A 74 9.18 -61.01 7.68
CA ALA A 74 9.36 -61.85 8.88
C ALA A 74 8.93 -61.14 10.20
N VAL A 75 8.90 -61.88 11.32
CA VAL A 75 8.38 -61.52 12.68
C VAL A 75 9.26 -62.30 13.72
N PRO A 76 9.55 -61.92 15.00
CA PRO A 76 8.56 -61.38 15.97
C PRO A 76 9.01 -60.44 17.14
N GLY A 77 8.00 -59.88 17.84
CA GLY A 77 8.10 -59.23 19.17
C GLY A 77 7.03 -58.16 19.43
N CYS A 78 5.75 -58.49 19.67
CA CYS A 78 5.15 -58.75 21.01
C CYS A 78 5.52 -57.71 22.10
N LYS A 79 4.59 -57.10 22.86
CA LYS A 79 3.14 -57.35 23.06
C LYS A 79 2.43 -56.13 23.72
N ASN A 80 1.14 -55.95 23.41
CA ASN A 80 0.04 -55.40 24.26
C ASN A 80 0.14 -53.97 24.88
N SER A 81 -0.95 -53.28 25.21
CA SER A 81 -2.34 -53.30 24.68
C SER A 81 -3.16 -52.10 25.20
N ILE A 82 -4.00 -51.56 24.31
CA ILE A 82 -5.20 -50.71 24.52
C ILE A 82 -5.85 -50.79 25.92
N LEU A 83 -6.26 -49.66 26.51
CA LEU A 83 -7.60 -49.44 27.09
C LEU A 83 -7.91 -47.98 27.54
N THR A 84 -9.18 -47.59 27.34
CA THR A 84 -9.97 -46.51 27.98
C THR A 84 -9.51 -45.03 27.95
N ASP A 85 -10.30 -44.22 27.24
CA ASP A 85 -10.58 -42.83 27.60
C ASP A 85 -11.24 -42.71 28.99
N PHE A 86 -11.00 -41.59 29.72
CA PHE A 86 -12.02 -40.56 30.04
C PHE A 86 -11.51 -39.53 31.08
N HIS A 87 -12.21 -38.38 31.13
CA HIS A 87 -12.29 -37.37 32.19
C HIS A 87 -11.19 -36.27 32.37
N PHE A 88 -11.62 -35.04 32.03
CA PHE A 88 -11.50 -33.78 32.79
C PHE A 88 -10.15 -33.04 32.99
N LEU A 89 -10.06 -31.92 32.25
CA LEU A 89 -10.14 -30.54 32.77
C LEU A 89 -9.05 -29.98 33.72
N HIS A 90 -8.39 -28.90 33.25
CA HIS A 90 -7.64 -27.88 34.01
C HIS A 90 -6.43 -28.30 34.87
N ILE A 91 -5.23 -27.86 34.46
CA ILE A 91 -4.23 -27.17 35.29
C ILE A 91 -3.38 -26.28 34.37
N SER A 92 -3.35 -24.97 34.63
CA SER A 92 -2.56 -24.00 33.84
C SER A 92 -2.11 -22.78 34.66
N THR A 93 -1.99 -22.92 35.98
CA THR A 93 -1.75 -21.82 36.94
C THR A 93 -0.63 -22.12 37.96
N TRP A 94 0.44 -22.83 37.54
CA TRP A 94 1.59 -23.16 38.40
C TRP A 94 2.93 -22.59 37.87
N LYS A 95 3.03 -21.26 37.78
CA LYS A 95 4.31 -20.57 37.50
C LYS A 95 4.53 -19.21 38.21
N TYR A 96 3.63 -18.82 39.12
CA TYR A 96 3.71 -17.57 39.89
C TYR A 96 3.64 -17.81 41.41
N PHE A 97 4.47 -18.71 41.92
CA PHE A 97 4.48 -19.04 43.37
C PHE A 97 5.88 -19.38 43.91
N LYS A 98 6.91 -18.63 43.51
CA LYS A 98 8.30 -18.88 43.95
C LYS A 98 9.14 -17.67 44.41
N GLU A 99 8.54 -16.48 44.48
CA GLU A 99 9.22 -15.26 45.00
C GLU A 99 8.52 -14.63 46.22
N ALA A 100 7.35 -15.16 46.63
CA ALA A 100 6.56 -14.63 47.75
C ALA A 100 6.96 -15.18 49.15
N CYS A 101 8.06 -15.93 49.26
CA CYS A 101 8.47 -16.64 50.49
C CYS A 101 9.91 -16.32 50.93
N ALA A 102 10.29 -15.04 50.90
CA ALA A 102 11.59 -14.57 51.38
C ALA A 102 11.52 -13.33 52.31
N PHE A 103 10.32 -12.93 52.76
CA PHE A 103 10.10 -11.69 53.53
C PHE A 103 9.25 -11.89 54.79
N SER A 104 9.61 -12.87 55.63
CA SER A 104 9.07 -13.01 56.99
C SER A 104 9.99 -13.85 57.90
N ILE A 105 11.12 -13.25 58.32
CA ILE A 105 11.85 -13.45 59.61
C ILE A 105 13.05 -12.48 59.58
N ALA A 106 12.81 -11.24 60.00
CA ALA A 106 13.85 -10.20 60.21
C ALA A 106 13.35 -9.07 61.15
N GLY A 107 12.33 -9.36 61.96
CA GLY A 107 11.51 -8.36 62.65
C GLY A 107 11.78 -8.20 64.15
N ASN A 108 13.01 -8.44 64.63
CA ASN A 108 13.45 -8.11 65.99
C ASN A 108 14.97 -8.27 66.16
N LEU A 109 15.71 -7.16 66.01
CA LEU A 109 17.05 -6.93 66.61
C LEU A 109 17.47 -5.48 66.29
N GLY A 110 17.41 -4.58 67.28
CA GLY A 110 17.62 -3.15 67.07
C GLY A 110 19.08 -2.76 66.89
N ILE A 111 19.55 -2.66 65.64
CA ILE A 111 20.91 -2.21 65.29
C ILE A 111 20.79 -1.03 64.31
N ARG A 112 21.58 0.04 64.53
CA ARG A 112 21.63 1.21 63.64
C ARG A 112 22.15 0.83 62.26
N ALA A 113 21.42 1.20 61.21
CA ALA A 113 21.96 1.19 59.84
C ALA A 113 23.01 2.30 59.67
N PRO A 114 24.16 2.04 59.03
CA PRO A 114 25.10 3.08 58.61
C PRO A 114 24.56 3.87 57.41
N GLN A 115 25.06 5.10 57.23
CA GLN A 115 24.74 5.94 56.07
C GLN A 115 25.35 5.33 54.79
N PRO A 116 24.71 5.47 53.60
CA PRO A 116 25.31 5.07 52.34
C PRO A 116 26.50 6.01 52.01
N SER A 117 27.71 5.47 52.01
CA SER A 117 28.87 6.12 51.39
C SER A 117 28.69 6.15 49.88
N SER A 118 29.28 7.16 49.21
CA SER A 118 29.27 7.29 47.75
C SER A 118 29.80 6.03 47.06
N ALA A 119 28.92 5.30 46.38
CA ALA A 119 29.30 4.21 45.49
C ALA A 119 29.89 4.81 44.20
N GLU A 120 31.13 4.46 43.88
CA GLU A 120 31.78 4.83 42.63
C GLU A 120 31.03 4.20 41.45
N MET A 121 30.90 4.93 40.33
CA MET A 121 30.35 4.34 39.11
C MET A 121 31.33 3.27 38.60
N PRO A 122 30.84 2.09 38.15
CA PRO A 122 31.71 1.11 37.53
C PRO A 122 32.36 1.72 36.27
N PRO A 123 33.67 1.51 36.03
CA PRO A 123 34.37 2.14 34.93
C PRO A 123 33.80 1.70 33.58
N GLN A 124 33.38 2.66 32.76
CA GLN A 124 32.91 2.39 31.40
C GLN A 124 34.08 1.87 30.56
N LEU A 125 34.05 0.57 30.26
CA LEU A 125 35.11 -0.07 29.49
C LEU A 125 34.91 0.13 27.99
N SER A 126 35.84 0.91 27.40
CA SER A 126 36.09 1.15 25.98
C SER A 126 35.12 2.10 25.23
N ASP A 127 35.68 3.18 24.69
CA ASP A 127 35.06 4.13 23.75
C ASP A 127 34.84 3.54 22.33
N GLY A 128 34.29 2.33 22.24
CA GLY A 128 34.06 1.62 20.97
C GLY A 128 32.72 1.90 20.30
N LEU A 129 31.80 2.63 20.96
CA LEU A 129 30.37 2.64 20.60
C LEU A 129 29.71 4.03 20.52
N ASN A 130 30.44 5.11 20.77
CA ASN A 130 29.88 6.47 20.84
C ASN A 130 29.69 7.10 19.43
N TYR A 131 28.87 6.49 18.59
CA TYR A 131 28.49 7.04 17.28
C TYR A 131 27.36 8.06 17.43
N SER A 132 27.69 9.27 17.87
CA SER A 132 26.78 10.42 17.86
C SER A 132 26.74 11.05 16.47
N ALA A 133 25.76 10.67 15.65
CA ALA A 133 25.48 11.32 14.38
C ALA A 133 25.20 12.83 14.59
N LYS A 134 25.73 13.70 13.72
CA LYS A 134 25.58 15.15 13.94
C LYS A 134 24.16 15.62 13.63
N ILE A 135 23.42 16.10 14.62
CA ILE A 135 22.13 16.75 14.37
C ILE A 135 22.39 18.08 13.63
N VAL A 136 21.76 18.27 12.47
CA VAL A 136 21.92 19.49 11.64
C VAL A 136 20.62 20.30 11.47
N ARG A 137 19.46 19.70 11.76
CA ARG A 137 18.17 20.40 11.85
C ARG A 137 17.28 19.73 12.91
N GLY A 138 16.54 20.55 13.67
CA GLY A 138 15.73 20.13 14.82
C GLY A 138 16.55 19.72 16.04
N SER A 139 15.90 19.08 17.03
CA SER A 139 16.56 18.48 18.20
C SER A 139 15.95 17.11 18.51
N LEU A 140 16.78 16.16 18.95
CA LEU A 140 16.32 14.86 19.46
C LEU A 140 15.59 15.00 20.81
N ASP A 141 15.93 16.03 21.60
CA ASP A 141 15.33 16.28 22.92
C ASP A 141 13.91 16.86 22.81
N SER A 142 13.49 17.31 21.63
CA SER A 142 12.11 17.75 21.33
C SER A 142 11.28 16.69 20.60
N LEU A 143 11.80 15.49 20.37
CA LEU A 143 11.03 14.38 19.80
C LEU A 143 10.31 13.61 20.93
N PRO A 144 9.07 13.12 20.71
CA PRO A 144 8.42 12.17 21.60
C PRO A 144 9.30 10.92 21.82
N GLN A 145 9.24 10.32 23.00
CA GLN A 145 10.24 9.32 23.42
C GLN A 145 10.38 8.16 22.41
N ALA A 146 9.26 7.56 21.99
CA ALA A 146 9.29 6.45 21.04
C ALA A 146 9.82 6.85 19.64
N VAL A 147 9.63 8.11 19.23
CA VAL A 147 10.19 8.66 17.98
C VAL A 147 11.70 8.83 18.11
N ARG A 148 12.16 9.40 19.24
CA ARG A 148 13.58 9.54 19.56
C ARG A 148 14.29 8.18 19.57
N GLU A 149 13.74 7.19 20.27
CA GLU A 149 14.29 5.84 20.36
C GLU A 149 14.40 5.16 18.98
N PHE A 150 13.40 5.34 18.11
CA PHE A 150 13.43 4.85 16.74
C PHE A 150 14.52 5.54 15.88
N VAL A 151 14.69 6.86 16.02
CA VAL A 151 15.76 7.62 15.33
C VAL A 151 17.14 7.20 15.84
N GLU A 152 17.38 7.20 17.15
CA GLU A 152 18.68 6.90 17.76
C GLU A 152 19.12 5.44 17.50
N SER A 153 18.22 4.46 17.64
CA SER A 153 18.51 3.06 17.32
C SER A 153 18.82 2.84 15.83
N SER A 154 18.06 3.49 14.94
CA SER A 154 18.29 3.41 13.50
C SER A 154 19.56 4.14 13.08
N ALA A 155 19.90 5.28 13.70
CA ALA A 155 21.17 5.97 13.45
C ALA A 155 22.37 5.12 13.91
N LYS A 156 22.28 4.45 15.07
CA LYS A 156 23.32 3.52 15.56
C LYS A 156 23.54 2.33 14.61
N LEU A 157 22.47 1.82 13.98
CA LEU A 157 22.51 0.77 12.98
C LEU A 157 23.09 1.25 11.64
N CYS A 158 22.44 2.25 11.04
CA CYS A 158 22.70 2.71 9.67
C CYS A 158 23.95 3.58 9.55
N ARG A 159 24.40 4.17 10.66
CA ARG A 159 25.56 5.08 10.78
C ARG A 159 25.53 6.26 9.79
N PRO A 160 24.51 7.14 9.84
CA PRO A 160 24.48 8.36 9.06
C PRO A 160 25.38 9.43 9.70
N ASP A 161 26.18 10.13 8.90
CA ASP A 161 27.11 11.15 9.41
C ASP A 161 26.38 12.37 9.98
N GLN A 162 25.14 12.61 9.52
CA GLN A 162 24.26 13.68 9.98
C GLN A 162 22.82 13.17 10.19
N VAL A 163 22.06 13.83 11.05
CA VAL A 163 20.59 13.65 11.19
C VAL A 163 19.89 14.98 11.01
N HIS A 164 18.88 15.00 10.14
CA HIS A 164 18.07 16.17 9.81
C HIS A 164 16.62 15.84 10.15
N ILE A 165 16.05 16.50 11.16
CA ILE A 165 14.63 16.37 11.47
C ILE A 165 13.87 17.35 10.56
N CYS A 166 12.97 16.81 9.72
CA CYS A 166 12.26 17.59 8.72
C CYS A 166 11.13 18.43 9.34
N ASP A 167 11.12 19.73 9.05
CA ASP A 167 10.08 20.64 9.53
C ASP A 167 8.92 20.87 8.54
N GLY A 168 9.09 20.46 7.28
CA GLY A 168 8.07 20.58 6.24
C GLY A 168 7.92 21.97 5.61
N SER A 169 8.75 22.94 5.99
CA SER A 169 8.68 24.32 5.48
C SER A 169 9.02 24.44 3.99
N GLU A 170 8.57 25.51 3.34
CA GLU A 170 9.01 25.85 1.97
C GLU A 170 10.49 26.27 1.92
N GLU A 171 11.09 26.64 3.06
CA GLU A 171 12.51 26.95 3.16
C GLU A 171 13.35 25.67 3.14
N GLU A 172 12.98 24.67 3.95
CA GLU A 172 13.53 23.31 3.87
C GLU A 172 13.40 22.72 2.46
N ASN A 173 12.20 22.81 1.88
CA ASN A 173 11.91 22.33 0.53
C ASN A 173 12.85 22.97 -0.51
N ARG A 174 13.00 24.30 -0.48
CA ARG A 174 13.87 25.03 -1.42
C ARG A 174 15.34 24.67 -1.24
N GLN A 175 15.81 24.54 0.00
CA GLN A 175 17.17 24.15 0.32
C GLN A 175 17.50 22.75 -0.22
N LEU A 176 16.62 21.77 -0.01
CA LEU A 176 16.81 20.40 -0.51
C LEU A 176 16.73 20.32 -2.04
N LEU A 177 15.84 21.09 -2.68
CA LEU A 177 15.74 21.15 -4.14
C LEU A 177 16.98 21.80 -4.78
N SER A 178 17.47 22.92 -4.23
CA SER A 178 18.72 23.55 -4.68
C SER A 178 19.93 22.63 -4.49
N HIS A 179 20.06 21.97 -3.34
CA HIS A 179 21.13 21.01 -3.08
C HIS A 179 21.13 19.84 -4.08
N MET A 180 19.96 19.29 -4.41
CA MET A 180 19.86 18.25 -5.44
C MET A 180 20.10 18.75 -6.87
N GLU A 181 19.88 20.03 -7.16
CA GLU A 181 20.25 20.66 -8.44
C GLU A 181 21.77 20.87 -8.54
N GLU A 182 22.41 21.28 -7.45
CA GLU A 182 23.87 21.44 -7.34
C GLU A 182 24.63 20.10 -7.42
N GLU A 183 24.10 19.03 -6.82
CA GLU A 183 24.63 17.67 -6.98
C GLU A 183 24.25 17.02 -8.33
N GLY A 184 23.39 17.66 -9.13
CA GLY A 184 22.92 17.12 -10.41
C GLY A 184 22.08 15.85 -10.28
N VAL A 185 21.39 15.66 -9.14
CA VAL A 185 20.41 14.58 -8.89
C VAL A 185 19.05 14.93 -9.52
N ILE A 186 18.72 16.22 -9.55
CA ILE A 186 17.57 16.78 -10.26
C ILE A 186 17.97 17.96 -11.14
N LYS A 187 17.07 18.38 -12.03
CA LYS A 187 17.24 19.56 -12.90
C LYS A 187 15.99 20.43 -12.89
N ARG A 188 16.11 21.76 -12.78
CA ARG A 188 14.97 22.67 -12.89
C ARG A 188 14.41 22.75 -14.32
N LEU A 189 13.11 22.55 -14.45
CA LEU A 189 12.36 22.67 -15.71
C LEU A 189 11.97 24.14 -15.95
N LYS A 190 12.83 24.88 -16.64
CA LYS A 190 12.76 26.34 -16.81
C LYS A 190 11.50 26.87 -17.52
N LYS A 191 10.71 26.00 -18.16
CA LYS A 191 9.44 26.35 -18.82
C LYS A 191 8.26 26.46 -17.84
N TYR A 192 8.43 26.02 -16.60
CA TYR A 192 7.37 25.88 -15.59
C TYR A 192 7.76 26.50 -14.25
N ASP A 193 6.79 26.81 -13.41
CA ASP A 193 7.01 27.44 -12.10
C ASP A 193 7.40 26.39 -11.04
N ASN A 194 8.66 26.42 -10.57
CA ASN A 194 9.16 25.51 -9.54
C ASN A 194 8.94 24.00 -9.86
N CYS A 195 9.07 23.61 -11.14
CA CYS A 195 9.06 22.19 -11.54
C CYS A 195 10.47 21.63 -11.76
N TRP A 196 10.59 20.32 -11.57
CA TRP A 196 11.86 19.61 -11.46
C TRP A 196 11.82 18.28 -12.21
N LEU A 197 12.96 17.83 -12.71
CA LEU A 197 13.12 16.54 -13.39
C LEU A 197 14.21 15.70 -12.70
N ALA A 198 13.85 14.48 -12.31
CA ALA A 198 14.79 13.43 -11.89
C ALA A 198 14.85 12.33 -12.96
N LEU A 199 16.07 11.88 -13.30
CA LEU A 199 16.31 10.75 -14.20
C LEU A 199 17.02 9.64 -13.41
N THR A 200 16.37 8.50 -13.23
CA THR A 200 16.87 7.42 -12.36
C THR A 200 17.88 6.53 -13.06
N ASP A 201 18.52 5.64 -12.29
CA ASP A 201 19.13 4.44 -12.86
C ASP A 201 18.02 3.62 -13.57
N PRO A 202 18.24 3.13 -14.81
CA PRO A 202 17.24 2.35 -15.55
C PRO A 202 16.88 1.00 -14.89
N ARG A 203 17.62 0.57 -13.86
CA ARG A 203 17.32 -0.61 -13.03
C ARG A 203 16.38 -0.30 -11.86
N ASP A 204 16.08 0.97 -11.59
CA ASP A 204 15.27 1.45 -10.47
C ASP A 204 14.13 2.36 -10.96
N VAL A 205 13.17 1.77 -11.68
CA VAL A 205 12.15 2.49 -12.48
C VAL A 205 10.69 2.06 -12.21
N ALA A 206 10.50 1.10 -11.30
CA ALA A 206 9.21 0.47 -11.04
C ALA A 206 9.17 -0.19 -9.65
N ARG A 207 7.97 -0.62 -9.22
CA ARG A 207 7.84 -1.53 -8.08
C ARG A 207 8.37 -2.91 -8.46
N ILE A 208 9.14 -3.54 -7.58
CA ILE A 208 9.65 -4.90 -7.82
C ILE A 208 8.89 -5.89 -6.94
N GLU A 209 7.80 -6.44 -7.47
CA GLU A 209 6.87 -7.29 -6.72
C GLU A 209 7.51 -8.61 -6.26
N SER A 210 8.46 -9.15 -7.03
CA SER A 210 9.28 -10.30 -6.63
C SER A 210 10.25 -10.02 -5.46
N LYS A 211 10.46 -8.74 -5.12
CA LYS A 211 11.28 -8.25 -3.99
C LYS A 211 10.45 -7.48 -2.95
N THR A 212 9.12 -7.49 -3.08
CA THR A 212 8.17 -6.94 -2.11
C THR A 212 7.64 -8.09 -1.27
N VAL A 213 7.75 -8.01 0.06
CA VAL A 213 7.36 -9.10 0.96
C VAL A 213 6.60 -8.59 2.19
N ILE A 214 5.72 -9.43 2.74
CA ILE A 214 5.12 -9.25 4.07
C ILE A 214 5.65 -10.37 4.97
N ILE A 215 6.02 -10.01 6.20
CA ILE A 215 6.54 -10.90 7.22
C ILE A 215 5.45 -11.05 8.28
N THR A 216 4.96 -12.27 8.42
CA THR A 216 4.08 -12.72 9.51
C THR A 216 4.61 -14.06 10.01
N ARG A 217 4.35 -14.40 11.27
CA ARG A 217 4.74 -15.70 11.85
C ARG A 217 4.37 -16.89 10.96
N GLU A 218 3.10 -16.96 10.56
CA GLU A 218 2.58 -18.01 9.68
C GLU A 218 2.42 -17.46 8.25
N GLN A 219 2.80 -18.24 7.23
CA GLN A 219 2.64 -17.85 5.82
C GLN A 219 1.17 -17.57 5.45
N ARG A 220 0.24 -18.33 6.06
CA ARG A 220 -1.19 -18.31 5.73
C ARG A 220 -1.88 -16.99 6.06
N ASP A 221 -1.34 -16.23 7.02
CA ASP A 221 -1.88 -14.92 7.42
C ASP A 221 -1.49 -13.82 6.42
N THR A 222 -0.42 -14.04 5.64
CA THR A 222 0.03 -13.17 4.55
C THR A 222 -0.58 -13.56 3.19
N VAL A 223 -0.65 -14.85 2.86
CA VAL A 223 -1.22 -15.34 1.59
C VAL A 223 -1.97 -16.67 1.76
N PRO A 224 -3.07 -16.91 1.02
CA PRO A 224 -3.62 -18.25 0.84
C PRO A 224 -2.55 -19.20 0.31
N ILE A 225 -2.47 -20.40 0.88
CA ILE A 225 -1.57 -21.45 0.38
C ILE A 225 -2.10 -21.93 -0.98
N PRO A 226 -1.35 -21.77 -2.09
CA PRO A 226 -1.84 -22.11 -3.42
C PRO A 226 -1.94 -23.62 -3.60
N LYS A 227 -2.93 -24.08 -4.39
CA LYS A 227 -3.04 -25.51 -4.76
C LYS A 227 -1.87 -26.01 -5.60
N THR A 228 -1.29 -25.12 -6.41
CA THR A 228 -0.17 -25.37 -7.33
C THR A 228 0.63 -24.08 -7.53
N GLY A 229 1.95 -24.20 -7.75
CA GLY A 229 2.80 -23.06 -8.09
C GLY A 229 3.04 -22.06 -6.95
N LEU A 230 3.27 -20.79 -7.31
CA LEU A 230 3.48 -19.68 -6.38
C LEU A 230 2.20 -18.84 -6.27
N SER A 231 1.99 -18.20 -5.11
CA SER A 231 0.89 -17.26 -4.95
C SER A 231 1.09 -16.01 -5.82
N GLN A 232 0.01 -15.57 -6.47
CA GLN A 232 -0.07 -14.30 -7.19
C GLN A 232 -0.66 -13.17 -6.31
N LEU A 233 -1.23 -13.52 -5.15
CA LEU A 233 -1.92 -12.59 -4.24
C LEU A 233 -0.99 -11.88 -3.26
N GLY A 234 0.31 -12.16 -3.30
CA GLY A 234 1.32 -11.58 -2.41
C GLY A 234 2.53 -12.49 -2.28
N ARG A 235 3.52 -12.05 -1.49
CA ARG A 235 4.74 -12.81 -1.22
C ARG A 235 5.08 -12.72 0.26
N TRP A 236 5.22 -13.88 0.90
CA TRP A 236 5.64 -14.02 2.28
C TRP A 236 7.16 -14.17 2.40
N MET A 237 7.71 -13.80 3.55
CA MET A 237 9.07 -14.08 3.97
C MET A 237 9.03 -14.43 5.47
N SER A 238 9.80 -15.44 5.89
CA SER A 238 9.90 -15.79 7.31
C SER A 238 10.60 -14.69 8.11
N GLU A 239 10.32 -14.60 9.42
CA GLU A 239 11.03 -13.68 10.32
C GLU A 239 12.55 -13.97 10.32
N GLU A 240 12.95 -15.24 10.31
CA GLU A 240 14.35 -15.67 10.30
C GLU A 240 15.08 -15.24 9.01
N ASP A 241 14.45 -15.40 7.84
CA ASP A 241 15.04 -15.00 6.56
C ASP A 241 15.01 -13.48 6.36
N PHE A 242 14.02 -12.79 6.93
CA PHE A 242 14.02 -11.34 6.99
C PHE A 242 15.17 -10.81 7.84
N GLU A 243 15.39 -11.32 9.05
CA GLU A 243 16.49 -10.86 9.91
C GLU A 243 17.86 -11.17 9.29
N LYS A 244 18.04 -12.34 8.63
CA LYS A 244 19.24 -12.59 7.78
C LYS A 244 19.38 -11.52 6.69
N ALA A 245 18.30 -11.22 5.97
CA ALA A 245 18.30 -10.25 4.88
C ALA A 245 18.58 -8.81 5.36
N PHE A 246 18.07 -8.44 6.53
CA PHE A 246 18.23 -7.14 7.18
C PHE A 246 19.67 -6.90 7.62
N ASN A 247 20.28 -7.87 8.30
CA ASN A 247 21.66 -7.79 8.80
C ASN A 247 22.71 -7.74 7.67
N VAL A 248 22.40 -8.24 6.47
CA VAL A 248 23.25 -8.09 5.26
C VAL A 248 23.12 -6.71 4.60
N ARG A 249 22.12 -5.91 4.98
CA ARG A 249 21.73 -4.66 4.30
C ARG A 249 22.00 -3.39 5.10
N PHE A 250 21.40 -3.27 6.28
CA PHE A 250 21.31 -2.01 7.00
C PHE A 250 22.54 -1.58 7.84
N PRO A 251 23.35 -2.49 8.41
CA PRO A 251 24.53 -2.10 9.18
C PRO A 251 25.51 -1.19 8.40
N GLY A 252 25.58 0.09 8.80
CA GLY A 252 26.42 1.11 8.15
C GLY A 252 25.96 1.57 6.76
N CYS A 253 24.70 1.32 6.36
CA CYS A 253 24.22 1.61 5.01
C CYS A 253 24.12 3.10 4.63
N MET A 254 24.07 4.00 5.62
CA MET A 254 23.95 5.45 5.42
C MET A 254 25.27 6.21 5.67
N LYS A 255 26.41 5.52 5.80
CA LYS A 255 27.70 6.16 6.06
C LYS A 255 28.00 7.27 5.04
N GLY A 256 28.41 8.44 5.52
CA GLY A 256 28.65 9.63 4.69
C GLY A 256 27.39 10.31 4.16
N ARG A 257 26.18 9.94 4.64
CA ARG A 257 24.90 10.56 4.26
C ARG A 257 24.18 11.14 5.46
N THR A 258 23.28 12.07 5.18
CA THR A 258 22.29 12.55 6.15
C THR A 258 21.13 11.56 6.24
N MET A 259 20.76 11.16 7.47
CA MET A 259 19.46 10.54 7.73
C MET A 259 18.43 11.64 7.96
N TYR A 260 17.48 11.76 7.05
CA TYR A 260 16.32 12.61 7.17
C TYR A 260 15.24 11.89 8.00
N VAL A 261 14.68 12.57 9.00
CA VAL A 261 13.55 12.11 9.81
C VAL A 261 12.31 12.84 9.33
N ILE A 262 11.45 12.13 8.61
CA ILE A 262 10.23 12.64 7.99
C ILE A 262 9.02 12.26 8.87
N PRO A 263 8.49 13.16 9.71
CA PRO A 263 7.21 12.93 10.38
C PRO A 263 6.07 13.22 9.39
N PHE A 264 5.19 12.25 9.15
CA PHE A 264 4.09 12.39 8.18
C PHE A 264 2.74 11.83 8.65
N SER A 265 1.65 12.52 8.30
CA SER A 265 0.28 12.05 8.44
C SER A 265 -0.23 11.51 7.11
N MET A 266 -0.76 10.29 7.15
CA MET A 266 -1.65 9.76 6.13
C MET A 266 -3.08 10.20 6.49
N GLY A 267 -3.68 11.02 5.63
CA GLY A 267 -4.95 11.70 5.85
C GLY A 267 -4.82 13.08 6.51
N PRO A 268 -5.92 13.85 6.58
CA PRO A 268 -5.94 15.20 7.18
C PRO A 268 -5.52 15.17 8.66
N LEU A 269 -4.73 16.16 9.08
CA LEU A 269 -4.32 16.27 10.48
C LEU A 269 -5.56 16.44 11.39
N GLY A 270 -5.64 15.63 12.45
CA GLY A 270 -6.78 15.58 13.36
C GLY A 270 -7.97 14.72 12.89
N SER A 271 -7.93 14.12 11.69
CA SER A 271 -8.98 13.15 11.30
C SER A 271 -8.94 11.89 12.18
N PRO A 272 -10.10 11.38 12.67
CA PRO A 272 -10.18 10.09 13.37
C PRO A 272 -9.92 8.88 12.46
N LEU A 273 -9.75 9.09 11.15
CA LEU A 273 -9.33 8.06 10.18
C LEU A 273 -7.84 8.15 9.83
N SER A 274 -7.15 9.23 10.21
CA SER A 274 -5.71 9.40 9.94
C SER A 274 -4.83 8.47 10.76
N LYS A 275 -3.63 8.19 10.23
CA LYS A 275 -2.57 7.46 10.94
C LYS A 275 -1.23 8.14 10.64
N ILE A 276 -0.39 8.27 11.66
CA ILE A 276 0.93 8.91 11.56
C ILE A 276 2.02 7.86 11.31
N GLY A 277 3.04 8.24 10.55
CA GLY A 277 4.28 7.50 10.40
C GLY A 277 5.50 8.40 10.59
N ILE A 278 6.63 7.77 10.91
CA ILE A 278 7.94 8.41 10.92
C ILE A 278 8.79 7.68 9.89
N GLU A 279 9.23 8.35 8.83
CA GLU A 279 10.12 7.76 7.82
C GLU A 279 11.56 8.26 7.97
N LEU A 280 12.49 7.32 8.10
CA LEU A 280 13.93 7.56 8.13
C LEU A 280 14.51 7.23 6.76
N THR A 281 15.15 8.19 6.09
CA THR A 281 15.72 7.99 4.74
C THR A 281 17.05 8.70 4.53
N ASP A 282 17.90 8.18 3.64
CA ASP A 282 19.14 8.81 3.17
C ASP A 282 19.02 9.47 1.78
N SER A 283 17.79 9.76 1.34
CA SER A 283 17.49 10.33 0.02
C SER A 283 16.71 11.66 0.12
N PRO A 284 17.28 12.81 -0.29
CA PRO A 284 16.56 14.09 -0.31
C PRO A 284 15.39 14.11 -1.32
N TYR A 285 15.46 13.30 -2.39
CA TYR A 285 14.35 13.12 -3.35
C TYR A 285 13.11 12.50 -2.68
N VAL A 286 13.32 11.60 -1.70
CA VAL A 286 12.24 11.00 -0.92
C VAL A 286 11.63 12.05 0.01
N VAL A 287 12.44 12.90 0.65
CA VAL A 287 11.93 13.99 1.51
C VAL A 287 11.02 14.94 0.73
N THR A 288 11.48 15.47 -0.41
CA THR A 288 10.69 16.43 -1.21
C THR A 288 9.46 15.79 -1.85
N SER A 289 9.54 14.49 -2.21
CA SER A 289 8.38 13.75 -2.72
C SER A 289 7.38 13.38 -1.63
N MET A 290 7.82 12.99 -0.43
CA MET A 290 6.94 12.74 0.73
C MET A 290 6.26 14.03 1.19
N ARG A 291 6.94 15.19 1.12
CA ARG A 291 6.34 16.51 1.36
C ARG A 291 5.15 16.82 0.43
N ILE A 292 5.20 16.35 -0.81
CA ILE A 292 4.10 16.49 -1.78
C ILE A 292 3.01 15.44 -1.52
N MET A 293 3.38 14.19 -1.24
CA MET A 293 2.46 13.05 -1.19
C MET A 293 1.79 12.83 0.17
N THR A 294 2.27 13.45 1.24
CA THR A 294 1.74 13.34 2.62
C THR A 294 1.66 14.71 3.28
N ARG A 295 0.95 14.85 4.42
CA ARG A 295 1.09 16.05 5.25
C ARG A 295 2.31 15.84 6.14
N MET A 296 3.36 16.65 5.98
CA MET A 296 4.71 16.39 6.50
C MET A 296 5.22 17.57 7.33
N GLY A 297 5.92 17.30 8.43
CA GLY A 297 6.68 18.31 9.18
C GLY A 297 6.27 18.48 10.65
N ALA A 298 6.63 19.62 11.24
CA ALA A 298 6.55 19.86 12.69
C ALA A 298 5.13 19.63 13.29
N ALA A 299 4.08 20.11 12.60
CA ALA A 299 2.69 19.93 13.03
C ALA A 299 2.25 18.45 13.13
N VAL A 300 2.97 17.52 12.48
CA VAL A 300 2.73 16.08 12.62
C VAL A 300 3.30 15.57 13.95
N LEU A 301 4.47 16.06 14.39
CA LEU A 301 5.04 15.71 15.70
C LEU A 301 4.17 16.25 16.84
N GLU A 302 3.66 17.47 16.69
CA GLU A 302 2.70 18.09 17.60
C GLU A 302 1.39 17.28 17.70
N ALA A 303 0.86 16.83 16.56
CA ALA A 303 -0.36 16.00 16.50
C ALA A 303 -0.13 14.54 16.96
N LEU A 304 1.11 14.04 16.93
CA LEU A 304 1.47 12.70 17.38
C LEU A 304 1.56 12.62 18.91
N GLY A 305 2.29 13.56 19.54
CA GLY A 305 2.65 13.45 20.96
C GLY A 305 3.29 12.09 21.26
N ASP A 306 2.91 11.47 22.38
CA ASP A 306 3.31 10.09 22.73
C ASP A 306 2.43 8.99 22.07
N GLY A 307 1.74 9.33 20.98
CA GLY A 307 0.87 8.43 20.23
C GLY A 307 1.60 7.35 19.42
N GLU A 308 0.85 6.34 18.98
CA GLU A 308 1.38 5.26 18.15
C GLU A 308 1.58 5.71 16.68
N PHE A 309 2.75 5.39 16.12
CA PHE A 309 3.08 5.64 14.72
C PHE A 309 3.57 4.37 14.01
N VAL A 310 3.52 4.36 12.67
CA VAL A 310 4.19 3.33 11.85
C VAL A 310 5.64 3.72 11.63
N LYS A 311 6.55 2.81 11.98
CA LYS A 311 7.99 2.98 11.79
C LYS A 311 8.36 2.67 10.34
N CYS A 312 8.82 3.66 9.61
CA CYS A 312 9.28 3.52 8.22
C CYS A 312 10.80 3.70 8.17
N LEU A 313 11.55 2.68 7.75
CA LEU A 313 13.00 2.75 7.56
C LEU A 313 13.33 2.48 6.09
N HIS A 314 13.90 3.46 5.41
CA HIS A 314 14.33 3.39 4.02
C HIS A 314 15.83 3.68 3.91
N SER A 315 16.57 2.94 3.08
CA SER A 315 17.83 3.47 2.53
C SER A 315 18.07 3.04 1.09
N VAL A 316 18.72 3.91 0.31
CA VAL A 316 19.10 3.61 -1.08
C VAL A 316 20.21 2.55 -1.19
N GLY A 317 20.84 2.20 -0.06
CA GLY A 317 21.82 1.12 0.02
C GLY A 317 23.19 1.45 -0.59
N CYS A 318 23.55 2.73 -0.63
CA CYS A 318 24.77 3.26 -1.26
C CYS A 318 25.64 4.08 -0.29
N PRO A 319 26.21 3.47 0.77
CA PRO A 319 27.09 4.18 1.71
C PRO A 319 28.35 4.69 1.02
N LEU A 320 28.91 5.77 1.57
CA LEU A 320 30.14 6.40 1.10
C LEU A 320 31.38 5.87 1.86
N PRO A 321 32.58 5.83 1.22
CA PRO A 321 32.80 6.07 -0.20
C PRO A 321 32.14 4.99 -1.07
N LEU A 322 31.67 5.39 -2.25
CA LEU A 322 30.84 4.55 -3.13
C LEU A 322 31.58 3.25 -3.54
N LYS A 323 30.90 2.11 -3.36
CA LYS A 323 31.40 0.78 -3.78
C LYS A 323 31.12 0.44 -5.25
N LYS A 324 30.26 1.23 -5.92
CA LYS A 324 29.89 1.13 -7.35
C LYS A 324 29.72 2.55 -7.89
N PRO A 325 30.00 2.82 -9.18
CA PRO A 325 29.65 4.10 -9.78
C PRO A 325 28.13 4.31 -9.78
N LEU A 326 27.69 5.56 -9.64
CA LEU A 326 26.29 5.94 -9.86
C LEU A 326 25.98 5.98 -11.36
N VAL A 327 24.73 5.69 -11.72
CA VAL A 327 24.17 5.95 -13.05
C VAL A 327 23.20 7.11 -12.90
N ASN A 328 23.30 8.12 -13.76
CA ASN A 328 22.44 9.31 -13.74
C ASN A 328 22.38 10.03 -12.37
N ASN A 329 23.47 9.99 -11.60
CA ASN A 329 23.54 10.44 -10.19
C ASN A 329 22.52 9.78 -9.23
N TRP A 330 21.84 8.72 -9.67
CA TRP A 330 20.79 8.05 -8.91
C TRP A 330 21.37 6.94 -8.02
N ALA A 331 21.32 7.16 -6.71
CA ALA A 331 21.72 6.15 -5.73
C ALA A 331 20.65 5.05 -5.62
N CYS A 332 21.03 3.81 -5.94
CA CYS A 332 20.21 2.61 -5.75
C CYS A 332 21.09 1.36 -5.63
N ASN A 333 20.54 0.26 -5.12
CA ASN A 333 21.23 -1.03 -4.97
C ASN A 333 20.34 -2.16 -5.54
N PRO A 334 20.20 -2.24 -6.89
CA PRO A 334 19.20 -3.10 -7.55
C PRO A 334 19.36 -4.59 -7.24
N GLU A 335 20.58 -5.04 -6.91
CA GLU A 335 20.85 -6.43 -6.56
C GLU A 335 20.31 -6.76 -5.17
N LEU A 336 20.55 -5.89 -4.17
CA LEU A 336 20.08 -6.08 -2.79
C LEU A 336 18.67 -5.55 -2.51
N THR A 337 17.98 -4.90 -3.46
CA THR A 337 16.65 -4.32 -3.22
C THR A 337 15.70 -5.28 -2.49
N LEU A 338 14.98 -4.77 -1.48
CA LEU A 338 13.99 -5.51 -0.67
C LEU A 338 13.00 -4.51 -0.06
N ILE A 339 11.70 -4.76 -0.17
CA ILE A 339 10.64 -3.91 0.41
C ILE A 339 9.79 -4.78 1.34
N ALA A 340 10.06 -4.70 2.64
CA ALA A 340 9.47 -5.53 3.69
C ALA A 340 8.42 -4.80 4.52
N HIS A 341 7.43 -5.54 5.00
CA HIS A 341 6.31 -5.06 5.82
C HIS A 341 6.12 -6.03 6.98
N LEU A 342 6.17 -5.54 8.21
CA LEU A 342 6.07 -6.31 9.44
C LEU A 342 4.85 -5.79 10.23
N PRO A 343 3.61 -6.17 9.85
CA PRO A 343 2.39 -5.62 10.46
C PRO A 343 2.35 -5.79 11.97
N ASP A 344 2.80 -6.94 12.49
CA ASP A 344 2.81 -7.25 13.92
C ASP A 344 3.79 -6.36 14.72
N ARG A 345 4.82 -5.81 14.06
CA ARG A 345 5.81 -4.86 14.63
C ARG A 345 5.51 -3.39 14.29
N ARG A 346 4.46 -3.13 13.48
CA ARG A 346 4.16 -1.83 12.83
C ARG A 346 5.36 -1.22 12.10
N GLU A 347 6.16 -2.06 11.47
CA GLU A 347 7.42 -1.68 10.79
C GLU A 347 7.33 -1.87 9.27
N ILE A 348 7.83 -0.89 8.51
CA ILE A 348 8.06 -0.95 7.08
C ILE A 348 9.55 -0.74 6.86
N ILE A 349 10.21 -1.67 6.18
CA ILE A 349 11.66 -1.67 6.03
C ILE A 349 12.01 -1.86 4.54
N SER A 350 12.52 -0.81 3.91
CA SER A 350 12.82 -0.77 2.48
C SER A 350 14.30 -0.48 2.22
N PHE A 351 14.89 -1.20 1.28
CA PHE A 351 16.30 -1.09 0.95
C PHE A 351 16.52 -1.10 -0.56
N GLY A 352 17.48 -0.31 -1.03
CA GLY A 352 18.11 -0.46 -2.35
C GLY A 352 17.31 0.06 -3.55
N SER A 353 16.26 0.86 -3.34
CA SER A 353 15.46 1.46 -4.41
C SER A 353 14.96 2.84 -3.97
N GLY A 354 15.37 3.89 -4.68
CA GLY A 354 14.88 5.25 -4.46
C GLY A 354 13.55 5.53 -5.16
N TYR A 355 13.03 4.60 -5.97
CA TYR A 355 11.88 4.84 -6.85
C TYR A 355 10.52 4.73 -6.14
N GLY A 356 9.79 5.85 -6.12
CA GLY A 356 8.32 5.93 -5.98
C GLY A 356 7.71 4.98 -4.95
N GLY A 357 6.93 4.00 -5.40
CA GLY A 357 6.21 3.06 -4.52
C GLY A 357 7.08 2.08 -3.71
N ASN A 358 8.40 2.13 -3.84
CA ASN A 358 9.36 1.38 -3.01
C ASN A 358 9.99 2.26 -1.92
N SER A 359 10.06 3.58 -2.14
CA SER A 359 10.79 4.54 -1.30
C SER A 359 9.90 5.55 -0.59
N LEU A 360 8.77 5.95 -1.18
CA LEU A 360 7.75 6.80 -0.53
C LEU A 360 6.88 5.89 0.34
N LEU A 361 7.32 5.56 1.56
CA LEU A 361 6.76 4.43 2.31
C LEU A 361 5.32 4.68 2.75
N GLY A 362 4.91 5.94 2.92
CA GLY A 362 3.51 6.33 3.09
C GLY A 362 2.58 5.80 1.99
N LYS A 363 3.00 5.83 0.71
CA LYS A 363 2.09 5.63 -0.43
C LYS A 363 1.58 4.20 -0.59
N LYS A 364 2.44 3.20 -0.83
CA LYS A 364 1.97 1.80 -1.07
C LYS A 364 2.32 0.83 0.04
N CYS A 365 3.39 1.10 0.79
CA CYS A 365 3.80 0.24 1.88
C CYS A 365 2.88 0.44 3.09
N PHE A 366 2.68 1.68 3.51
CA PHE A 366 1.72 2.03 4.57
C PHE A 366 0.29 1.99 4.03
N ALA A 367 -0.09 2.93 3.17
CA ALA A 367 -1.51 3.22 2.91
C ALA A 367 -2.31 2.18 2.13
N LEU A 368 -1.67 1.09 1.69
CA LEU A 368 -2.37 -0.15 1.33
C LEU A 368 -1.94 -1.35 2.20
N ARG A 369 -0.66 -1.76 2.18
CA ARG A 369 -0.29 -3.08 2.75
C ARG A 369 -0.34 -3.16 4.27
N MET A 370 0.15 -2.15 4.98
CA MET A 370 -0.03 -2.09 6.45
C MET A 370 -1.45 -1.67 6.81
N ALA A 371 -2.00 -0.70 6.06
CA ALA A 371 -3.34 -0.17 6.30
C ALA A 371 -4.43 -1.23 6.20
N SER A 372 -4.40 -2.14 5.22
CA SER A 372 -5.42 -3.19 5.07
C SER A 372 -5.39 -4.22 6.20
N ARG A 373 -4.23 -4.51 6.80
CA ARG A 373 -4.11 -5.35 8.00
C ARG A 373 -4.74 -4.65 9.21
N LEU A 374 -4.42 -3.37 9.43
CA LEU A 374 -5.04 -2.56 10.49
C LEU A 374 -6.57 -2.42 10.29
N ALA A 375 -7.00 -2.19 9.06
CA ALA A 375 -8.40 -2.04 8.66
C ALA A 375 -9.22 -3.31 8.95
N LYS A 376 -8.67 -4.48 8.64
CA LYS A 376 -9.24 -5.81 8.95
C LYS A 376 -9.46 -6.04 10.46
N GLU A 377 -8.70 -5.38 11.33
CA GLU A 377 -8.79 -5.56 12.80
C GLU A 377 -9.62 -4.47 13.48
N GLU A 378 -9.47 -3.22 13.03
CA GLU A 378 -10.13 -2.04 13.60
C GLU A 378 -11.49 -1.71 12.96
N GLY A 379 -11.96 -2.54 12.02
CA GLY A 379 -13.28 -2.43 11.39
C GLY A 379 -13.41 -1.31 10.36
N TRP A 380 -12.47 -1.22 9.41
CA TRP A 380 -12.51 -0.29 8.27
C TRP A 380 -11.93 -0.94 7.00
N LEU A 381 -11.73 -0.16 5.93
CA LEU A 381 -11.26 -0.61 4.60
C LEU A 381 -10.13 0.30 4.08
N ALA A 382 -9.14 -0.25 3.38
CA ALA A 382 -7.95 0.46 2.92
C ALA A 382 -7.60 0.09 1.48
N GLU A 383 -8.23 0.78 0.52
CA GLU A 383 -8.45 0.25 -0.82
C GLU A 383 -7.68 0.99 -1.91
N HIS A 384 -7.36 0.27 -3.00
CA HIS A 384 -6.70 0.84 -4.19
C HIS A 384 -7.70 1.60 -5.07
N MET A 385 -8.47 2.50 -4.47
CA MET A 385 -9.59 3.23 -5.08
C MET A 385 -9.29 4.72 -5.23
N LEU A 386 -9.82 5.33 -6.28
CA LEU A 386 -10.04 6.79 -6.30
C LEU A 386 -11.25 7.14 -5.45
N ILE A 387 -11.40 8.42 -5.08
CA ILE A 387 -12.63 9.01 -4.54
C ILE A 387 -12.94 10.28 -5.35
N LEU A 388 -14.17 10.41 -5.82
CA LEU A 388 -14.66 11.60 -6.53
C LEU A 388 -16.06 12.02 -6.06
N GLY A 389 -16.35 13.31 -6.19
CA GLY A 389 -17.68 13.89 -6.07
C GLY A 389 -18.27 14.15 -7.47
N ILE A 390 -19.54 13.81 -7.68
CA ILE A 390 -20.29 14.14 -8.90
C ILE A 390 -21.50 15.00 -8.52
N THR A 391 -21.61 16.19 -9.11
CA THR A 391 -22.80 17.04 -9.01
C THR A 391 -23.60 16.98 -10.31
N ASN A 392 -24.91 16.74 -10.21
CA ASN A 392 -25.82 16.68 -11.37
C ASN A 392 -26.42 18.06 -11.74
N PRO A 393 -27.11 18.20 -12.89
CA PRO A 393 -27.72 19.47 -13.31
C PRO A 393 -28.84 20.03 -12.41
N LYS A 394 -29.21 19.33 -11.33
CA LYS A 394 -30.15 19.79 -10.29
C LYS A 394 -29.43 20.24 -9.00
N GLY A 395 -28.09 20.33 -9.04
CA GLY A 395 -27.27 20.69 -7.88
C GLY A 395 -27.10 19.60 -6.83
N GLN A 396 -27.52 18.35 -7.12
CA GLN A 396 -27.38 17.24 -6.18
C GLN A 396 -25.99 16.61 -6.34
N LYS A 397 -25.19 16.64 -5.27
CA LYS A 397 -23.85 16.04 -5.21
C LYS A 397 -23.90 14.65 -4.56
N LYS A 398 -23.10 13.70 -5.07
CA LYS A 398 -22.90 12.34 -4.55
C LYS A 398 -21.43 11.95 -4.66
N TYR A 399 -20.93 11.11 -3.75
CA TYR A 399 -19.55 10.61 -3.81
C TYR A 399 -19.48 9.13 -4.20
N PHE A 400 -18.45 8.80 -5.00
CA PHE A 400 -18.19 7.46 -5.49
C PHE A 400 -16.71 7.10 -5.30
N ALA A 401 -16.46 5.84 -4.96
CA ALA A 401 -15.12 5.26 -4.99
C ALA A 401 -14.97 4.33 -6.21
N ALA A 402 -13.77 4.20 -6.79
CA ALA A 402 -13.57 3.26 -7.91
C ALA A 402 -12.21 2.54 -7.90
N ALA A 403 -12.26 1.21 -7.91
CA ALA A 403 -11.11 0.31 -7.98
C ALA A 403 -10.87 -0.14 -9.43
N PHE A 404 -9.85 0.45 -10.08
CA PHE A 404 -9.29 -0.07 -11.33
C PHE A 404 -7.80 -0.41 -11.13
N PRO A 405 -7.26 -1.46 -11.77
CA PRO A 405 -5.84 -1.80 -11.73
C PRO A 405 -4.92 -0.67 -12.21
N SER A 406 -3.61 -0.86 -12.04
CA SER A 406 -2.61 0.07 -12.58
C SER A 406 -2.80 0.28 -14.09
N ALA A 407 -2.57 1.50 -14.57
CA ALA A 407 -2.83 1.94 -15.95
C ALA A 407 -4.28 1.75 -16.48
N CYS A 408 -5.26 1.44 -15.62
CA CYS A 408 -6.67 1.30 -16.01
C CYS A 408 -7.52 2.57 -15.75
N GLY A 409 -6.88 3.74 -15.70
CA GLY A 409 -7.57 5.04 -15.87
C GLY A 409 -8.13 5.70 -14.61
N LYS A 410 -7.75 5.29 -13.39
CA LYS A 410 -8.25 5.93 -12.15
C LYS A 410 -8.06 7.45 -12.15
N THR A 411 -6.84 7.94 -12.39
CA THR A 411 -6.54 9.39 -12.44
C THR A 411 -7.39 10.14 -13.48
N ASN A 412 -7.73 9.51 -14.62
CA ASN A 412 -8.58 10.10 -15.64
C ASN A 412 -10.05 10.22 -15.21
N LEU A 413 -10.56 9.24 -14.44
CA LEU A 413 -11.92 9.28 -13.90
C LEU A 413 -12.02 10.26 -12.71
N ALA A 414 -11.06 10.21 -11.78
CA ALA A 414 -10.98 11.12 -10.63
C ALA A 414 -10.91 12.60 -11.03
N MET A 415 -10.18 12.90 -12.12
CA MET A 415 -10.00 14.27 -12.64
C MET A 415 -10.82 14.54 -13.91
N MET A 416 -11.91 13.80 -14.14
CA MET A 416 -12.69 13.87 -15.37
C MET A 416 -13.18 15.30 -15.66
N ASN A 417 -13.04 15.73 -16.92
CA ASN A 417 -13.74 16.89 -17.45
C ASN A 417 -15.03 16.39 -18.15
N PRO A 418 -16.22 16.47 -17.52
CA PRO A 418 -17.43 15.86 -18.05
C PRO A 418 -17.88 16.51 -19.36
N THR A 419 -18.30 15.70 -20.32
CA THR A 419 -18.82 16.15 -21.63
C THR A 419 -20.32 16.44 -21.62
N LEU A 420 -21.04 15.99 -20.58
CA LEU A 420 -22.48 16.22 -20.42
C LEU A 420 -22.74 17.60 -19.78
N PRO A 421 -23.49 18.51 -20.44
CA PRO A 421 -23.78 19.83 -19.88
C PRO A 421 -24.46 19.76 -18.50
N GLY A 422 -24.08 20.68 -17.60
CA GLY A 422 -24.62 20.80 -16.25
C GLY A 422 -24.11 19.76 -15.24
N TRP A 423 -23.26 18.82 -15.64
CA TRP A 423 -22.58 17.92 -14.71
C TRP A 423 -21.22 18.50 -14.28
N LYS A 424 -20.85 18.29 -13.02
CA LYS A 424 -19.53 18.62 -12.45
C LYS A 424 -18.92 17.36 -11.84
N VAL A 425 -17.62 17.16 -12.03
CA VAL A 425 -16.82 16.16 -11.30
C VAL A 425 -15.77 16.89 -10.49
N GLU A 426 -15.53 16.41 -9.27
CA GLU A 426 -14.58 16.94 -8.29
C GLU A 426 -13.74 15.79 -7.72
N CYS A 427 -12.45 16.01 -7.51
CA CYS A 427 -11.49 15.00 -7.09
C CYS A 427 -11.25 15.08 -5.59
N VAL A 428 -11.46 13.98 -4.85
CA VAL A 428 -11.01 13.85 -3.46
C VAL A 428 -9.66 13.13 -3.40
N GLY A 429 -9.48 12.08 -4.20
CA GLY A 429 -8.21 11.35 -4.35
C GLY A 429 -8.20 10.45 -5.59
N ASP A 430 -7.03 10.15 -6.15
CA ASP A 430 -6.92 9.45 -7.45
C ASP A 430 -6.49 7.97 -7.37
N ASP A 431 -5.96 7.53 -6.23
CA ASP A 431 -5.23 6.26 -6.15
C ASP A 431 -5.45 5.46 -4.84
N ILE A 432 -5.84 6.07 -3.72
CA ILE A 432 -6.10 5.37 -2.44
C ILE A 432 -7.34 5.95 -1.73
N ALA A 433 -8.14 5.07 -1.12
CA ALA A 433 -9.25 5.43 -0.24
C ALA A 433 -9.14 4.69 1.09
N TRP A 434 -9.27 5.39 2.21
CA TRP A 434 -9.50 4.77 3.52
C TRP A 434 -10.94 5.02 3.93
N MET A 435 -11.70 3.95 4.22
CA MET A 435 -13.15 4.03 4.36
C MET A 435 -13.67 3.33 5.62
N LYS A 436 -14.56 3.97 6.37
CA LYS A 436 -15.15 3.44 7.62
C LYS A 436 -16.63 3.81 7.75
N PHE A 437 -17.44 2.93 8.32
CA PHE A 437 -18.83 3.28 8.63
C PHE A 437 -18.91 4.23 9.83
N ASP A 438 -19.66 5.33 9.69
CA ASP A 438 -19.99 6.22 10.80
C ASP A 438 -21.15 5.67 11.66
N GLN A 439 -21.46 6.36 12.76
CA GLN A 439 -22.52 5.93 13.70
C GLN A 439 -23.94 5.97 13.09
N GLN A 440 -24.09 6.64 11.95
CA GLN A 440 -25.33 6.77 11.19
C GLN A 440 -25.41 5.74 10.05
N GLY A 441 -24.36 4.94 9.83
CA GLY A 441 -24.29 3.89 8.81
C GLY A 441 -23.80 4.35 7.44
N ASN A 442 -23.29 5.59 7.29
CA ASN A 442 -22.69 6.04 6.04
C ASN A 442 -21.26 5.51 5.94
N LEU A 443 -20.85 5.04 4.76
CA LEU A 443 -19.45 4.71 4.49
C LEU A 443 -18.66 6.00 4.24
N ARG A 444 -18.00 6.53 5.27
CA ARG A 444 -17.12 7.70 5.17
C ARG A 444 -15.80 7.32 4.53
N ALA A 445 -15.30 8.16 3.64
CA ALA A 445 -14.00 7.97 3.00
C ALA A 445 -13.13 9.23 3.09
N ILE A 446 -11.83 9.04 3.34
CA ILE A 446 -10.80 10.06 3.15
C ILE A 446 -9.79 9.62 2.10
N ASN A 447 -9.20 10.59 1.41
CA ASN A 447 -7.94 10.40 0.69
C ASN A 447 -6.78 10.51 1.70
N PRO A 448 -6.01 9.44 1.95
CA PRO A 448 -4.87 9.52 2.86
C PRO A 448 -3.67 10.29 2.26
N GLU A 449 -3.63 10.49 0.94
CA GLU A 449 -2.53 11.19 0.25
C GLU A 449 -2.78 12.71 0.18
N ASN A 450 -1.69 13.48 0.08
CA ASN A 450 -1.68 14.95 -0.04
C ASN A 450 -1.38 15.45 -1.47
N GLY A 451 -1.12 14.51 -2.39
CA GLY A 451 -0.67 14.77 -3.75
C GLY A 451 -1.05 13.64 -4.70
N PHE A 452 -0.76 13.85 -5.99
CA PHE A 452 -0.98 12.87 -7.04
C PHE A 452 0.37 12.40 -7.60
N PHE A 453 0.62 11.09 -7.52
CA PHE A 453 1.80 10.44 -8.08
C PHE A 453 1.44 9.75 -9.41
N GLY A 454 0.88 10.53 -10.34
CA GLY A 454 0.24 10.03 -11.55
C GLY A 454 1.22 9.53 -12.61
N VAL A 455 0.75 8.63 -13.49
CA VAL A 455 1.50 8.16 -14.67
C VAL A 455 1.52 9.26 -15.72
N ALA A 456 2.70 9.65 -16.19
CA ALA A 456 2.82 10.71 -17.18
C ALA A 456 2.40 10.27 -18.61
N PRO A 457 2.90 9.14 -19.17
CA PRO A 457 2.55 8.71 -20.53
C PRO A 457 1.04 8.50 -20.72
N GLY A 458 0.52 8.98 -21.84
CA GLY A 458 -0.91 9.02 -22.15
C GLY A 458 -1.71 10.14 -21.45
N THR A 459 -1.08 10.97 -20.61
CA THR A 459 -1.71 12.20 -20.06
C THR A 459 -1.62 13.33 -21.09
N SER A 460 -2.76 13.83 -21.56
CA SER A 460 -2.84 14.91 -22.54
C SER A 460 -4.01 15.86 -22.25
N VAL A 461 -4.09 16.96 -23.00
CA VAL A 461 -5.24 17.89 -22.96
C VAL A 461 -6.55 17.16 -23.32
N LYS A 462 -6.47 16.09 -24.10
CA LYS A 462 -7.62 15.25 -24.51
C LYS A 462 -7.99 14.20 -23.46
N THR A 463 -7.00 13.58 -22.80
CA THR A 463 -7.26 12.45 -21.86
C THR A 463 -7.38 12.89 -20.40
N ASN A 464 -6.74 13.98 -19.98
CA ASN A 464 -6.86 14.57 -18.65
C ASN A 464 -6.41 16.06 -18.65
N PRO A 465 -7.25 17.00 -19.12
CA PRO A 465 -6.91 18.42 -19.15
C PRO A 465 -6.72 19.04 -17.75
N ASN A 466 -7.22 18.39 -16.69
CA ASN A 466 -7.08 18.88 -15.33
C ASN A 466 -5.72 18.50 -14.73
N ALA A 467 -5.23 17.28 -14.96
CA ALA A 467 -3.83 16.93 -14.65
C ALA A 467 -2.84 17.84 -15.38
N ILE A 468 -3.04 18.12 -16.68
CA ILE A 468 -2.18 19.04 -17.46
C ILE A 468 -2.09 20.44 -16.82
N LYS A 469 -3.17 20.96 -16.24
CA LYS A 469 -3.14 22.24 -15.48
C LYS A 469 -2.43 22.10 -14.14
N THR A 470 -2.63 20.99 -13.43
CA THR A 470 -2.10 20.72 -12.08
C THR A 470 -0.56 20.65 -12.09
N ILE A 471 0.02 19.96 -13.08
CA ILE A 471 1.46 19.64 -13.14
C ILE A 471 2.36 20.79 -13.66
N GLN A 472 1.80 21.93 -14.02
CA GLN A 472 2.54 23.08 -14.59
C GLN A 472 3.26 23.95 -13.54
N LYS A 473 3.10 23.63 -12.24
CA LYS A 473 3.84 24.26 -11.15
C LYS A 473 4.12 23.33 -9.98
N ASN A 474 5.14 23.60 -9.17
CA ASN A 474 5.49 22.88 -7.93
C ASN A 474 5.51 21.34 -8.07
N THR A 475 5.97 20.82 -9.21
CA THR A 475 5.83 19.41 -9.58
C THR A 475 7.18 18.77 -9.87
N ILE A 476 7.43 17.62 -9.25
CA ILE A 476 8.61 16.79 -9.53
C ILE A 476 8.21 15.72 -10.55
N PHE A 477 8.88 15.72 -11.70
CA PHE A 477 8.75 14.70 -12.74
C PHE A 477 9.88 13.68 -12.63
N THR A 478 9.59 12.43 -12.99
CA THR A 478 10.56 11.32 -12.88
C THR A 478 10.51 10.45 -14.13
N ASN A 479 11.65 10.34 -14.82
CA ASN A 479 11.85 9.57 -16.05
C ASN A 479 10.96 9.97 -17.25
N VAL A 480 10.54 11.24 -17.35
CA VAL A 480 9.98 11.81 -18.59
C VAL A 480 11.10 12.34 -19.50
N ALA A 481 10.79 12.68 -20.75
CA ALA A 481 11.72 13.40 -21.62
C ALA A 481 11.71 14.90 -21.30
N GLU A 482 12.82 15.58 -21.58
CA GLU A 482 12.97 17.04 -21.50
C GLU A 482 12.97 17.67 -22.90
N THR A 483 12.26 18.78 -23.09
CA THR A 483 12.37 19.60 -24.31
C THR A 483 13.49 20.64 -24.19
N SER A 484 14.13 21.00 -25.29
CA SER A 484 15.26 21.95 -25.30
C SER A 484 14.92 23.38 -24.84
N ASP A 485 13.64 23.72 -24.67
CA ASP A 485 13.15 24.94 -24.04
C ASP A 485 12.86 24.79 -22.52
N GLY A 486 13.28 23.69 -21.91
CA GLY A 486 13.17 23.42 -20.46
C GLY A 486 11.80 22.90 -20.02
N GLY A 487 11.05 22.26 -20.92
CA GLY A 487 9.76 21.62 -20.65
C GLY A 487 9.83 20.09 -20.59
N VAL A 488 8.68 19.43 -20.56
CA VAL A 488 8.55 17.96 -20.50
C VAL A 488 7.82 17.38 -21.70
N TYR A 489 8.10 16.11 -22.01
CA TYR A 489 7.44 15.36 -23.09
C TYR A 489 7.33 13.86 -22.74
N TRP A 490 6.34 13.19 -23.34
CA TRP A 490 6.09 11.75 -23.21
C TRP A 490 5.18 11.24 -24.33
N GLU A 491 5.16 9.92 -24.51
CA GLU A 491 4.25 9.20 -25.40
C GLU A 491 2.79 9.56 -25.12
N GLY A 492 2.08 10.11 -26.11
CA GLY A 492 0.66 10.46 -25.98
C GLY A 492 0.37 11.73 -25.18
N ILE A 493 1.27 12.73 -25.20
CA ILE A 493 1.01 14.08 -24.66
C ILE A 493 0.04 14.93 -25.53
N ASP A 494 -0.26 14.49 -26.75
CA ASP A 494 -1.10 15.14 -27.78
C ASP A 494 -0.78 16.63 -28.05
N GLN A 495 0.49 17.03 -27.94
CA GLN A 495 0.97 18.37 -28.30
C GLN A 495 2.10 18.27 -29.34
N PRO A 496 2.02 18.96 -30.48
CA PRO A 496 3.11 18.98 -31.45
C PRO A 496 4.30 19.77 -30.90
N LEU A 497 5.51 19.24 -31.08
CA LEU A 497 6.74 19.99 -30.82
C LEU A 497 6.83 21.18 -31.80
N ALA A 498 7.23 22.34 -31.29
CA ALA A 498 7.54 23.48 -32.16
C ALA A 498 8.80 23.21 -32.99
N SER A 499 8.87 23.79 -34.19
CA SER A 499 10.02 23.60 -35.09
C SER A 499 11.34 24.00 -34.42
N GLY A 500 12.33 23.11 -34.46
CA GLY A 500 13.64 23.31 -33.83
C GLY A 500 13.75 22.88 -32.36
N ILE A 501 12.65 22.47 -31.70
CA ILE A 501 12.73 21.87 -30.36
C ILE A 501 13.36 20.47 -30.45
N LYS A 502 14.45 20.25 -29.73
CA LYS A 502 15.05 18.93 -29.50
C LYS A 502 14.46 18.28 -28.25
N LEU A 503 14.55 16.95 -28.18
CA LEU A 503 14.23 16.16 -26.98
C LEU A 503 15.49 15.49 -26.42
N ILE A 504 15.58 15.46 -25.09
CA ILE A 504 16.44 14.56 -24.33
C ILE A 504 15.53 13.50 -23.69
N SER A 505 15.74 12.24 -24.07
CA SER A 505 15.03 11.10 -23.50
C SER A 505 15.34 10.90 -22.01
N TRP A 506 14.48 10.15 -21.31
CA TRP A 506 14.66 9.78 -19.91
C TRP A 506 15.97 9.04 -19.60
N LYS A 507 16.65 8.51 -20.62
CA LYS A 507 17.98 7.88 -20.54
C LYS A 507 19.14 8.88 -20.64
N GLY A 508 18.88 10.19 -20.65
CA GLY A 508 19.89 11.25 -20.74
C GLY A 508 20.52 11.41 -22.14
N LYS A 509 19.81 11.04 -23.21
CA LYS A 509 20.31 11.07 -24.60
C LYS A 509 19.40 11.89 -25.51
N GLU A 510 19.96 12.55 -26.53
CA GLU A 510 19.15 13.11 -27.64
C GLU A 510 18.23 12.03 -28.24
N TRP A 511 17.03 12.44 -28.68
CA TRP A 511 16.00 11.53 -29.17
C TRP A 511 15.18 12.16 -30.31
N ASP A 512 14.91 11.38 -31.35
CA ASP A 512 13.98 11.65 -32.45
C ASP A 512 12.87 10.58 -32.46
N PRO A 513 11.61 10.91 -32.84
CA PRO A 513 10.52 9.94 -32.99
C PRO A 513 10.80 8.69 -33.86
N LYS A 514 11.89 8.68 -34.65
CA LYS A 514 12.35 7.55 -35.45
C LYS A 514 13.19 6.52 -34.68
N ASP A 515 13.67 6.83 -33.47
CA ASP A 515 14.66 6.03 -32.74
C ASP A 515 14.13 4.69 -32.19
N GLY A 516 12.82 4.46 -32.24
CA GLY A 516 12.18 3.18 -31.91
C GLY A 516 12.04 2.85 -30.42
N GLU A 517 12.79 3.49 -29.54
CA GLU A 517 12.55 3.50 -28.09
C GLU A 517 11.64 4.68 -27.67
N PRO A 518 10.85 4.56 -26.59
CA PRO A 518 10.05 5.68 -26.06
C PRO A 518 10.93 6.75 -25.41
N CYS A 519 10.56 8.02 -25.59
CA CYS A 519 11.26 9.17 -25.03
C CYS A 519 11.15 9.24 -23.50
N ALA A 520 10.03 8.79 -22.94
CA ALA A 520 9.79 8.66 -21.51
C ALA A 520 9.76 7.18 -21.08
N HIS A 521 10.01 6.89 -19.80
CA HIS A 521 9.78 5.54 -19.29
C HIS A 521 8.27 5.24 -19.28
N PRO A 522 7.78 4.06 -19.67
CA PRO A 522 6.34 3.76 -19.68
C PRO A 522 5.63 3.86 -18.32
N ASN A 523 6.40 3.79 -17.22
CA ASN A 523 5.95 4.05 -15.84
C ASN A 523 6.65 5.30 -15.25
N SER A 524 6.95 6.30 -16.08
CA SER A 524 7.35 7.64 -15.64
C SER A 524 6.21 8.37 -14.95
N ARG A 525 6.55 9.32 -14.09
CA ARG A 525 5.64 9.88 -13.09
C ARG A 525 5.72 11.40 -13.03
N PHE A 526 4.61 12.01 -12.65
CA PHE A 526 4.58 13.32 -12.02
C PHE A 526 4.20 13.16 -10.55
N CYS A 527 4.76 14.00 -9.69
CA CYS A 527 4.50 14.10 -8.26
C CYS A 527 4.10 15.56 -7.99
N THR A 528 2.80 15.80 -7.78
CA THR A 528 2.22 17.16 -7.72
C THR A 528 1.25 17.32 -6.53
N PRO A 529 1.24 18.45 -5.79
CA PRO A 529 0.34 18.63 -4.66
C PRO A 529 -1.13 18.68 -5.08
N ALA A 530 -2.00 18.03 -4.30
CA ALA A 530 -3.40 17.82 -4.71
C ALA A 530 -4.21 19.11 -4.72
N SER A 531 -3.93 20.02 -3.79
CA SER A 531 -4.50 21.38 -3.70
C SER A 531 -4.28 22.26 -4.93
N GLN A 532 -3.41 21.87 -5.88
CA GLN A 532 -3.25 22.57 -7.16
C GLN A 532 -4.26 22.14 -8.23
N CYS A 533 -5.04 21.07 -8.00
CA CYS A 533 -5.97 20.58 -9.00
C CYS A 533 -7.16 21.55 -9.16
N PRO A 534 -7.47 22.01 -10.39
CA PRO A 534 -8.52 23.01 -10.63
C PRO A 534 -9.95 22.49 -10.40
N ILE A 535 -10.09 21.21 -10.05
CA ILE A 535 -11.34 20.55 -9.65
C ILE A 535 -11.13 19.69 -8.39
N ILE A 536 -10.20 20.08 -7.50
CA ILE A 536 -10.15 19.46 -6.17
C ILE A 536 -11.48 19.71 -5.45
N ASP A 537 -11.99 18.68 -4.77
CA ASP A 537 -13.24 18.76 -4.02
C ASP A 537 -13.08 19.69 -2.81
N PRO A 538 -14.05 20.56 -2.46
CA PRO A 538 -13.95 21.38 -1.26
C PRO A 538 -13.74 20.54 0.01
N ASP A 539 -14.30 19.33 0.05
CA ASP A 539 -14.26 18.43 1.20
C ASP A 539 -13.09 17.42 1.13
N TRP A 540 -12.08 17.64 0.27
CA TRP A 540 -10.98 16.68 0.08
C TRP A 540 -10.05 16.50 1.30
N GLU A 541 -10.01 17.49 2.21
CA GLU A 541 -9.35 17.39 3.53
C GLU A 541 -10.35 17.36 4.70
N SER A 542 -11.64 17.07 4.44
CA SER A 542 -12.66 16.84 5.48
C SER A 542 -12.15 15.78 6.47
N PRO A 543 -12.03 16.09 7.77
CA PRO A 543 -11.54 15.12 8.74
C PRO A 543 -12.57 14.00 9.00
N GLU A 544 -13.87 14.27 8.92
CA GLU A 544 -14.94 13.27 8.99
C GLU A 544 -15.11 12.43 7.72
N GLY A 545 -14.59 12.89 6.58
CA GLY A 545 -14.63 12.20 5.30
C GLY A 545 -15.97 12.28 4.56
N VAL A 546 -15.92 11.99 3.26
CA VAL A 546 -17.07 12.11 2.36
C VAL A 546 -17.92 10.83 2.34
N PRO A 547 -19.26 10.90 2.27
CA PRO A 547 -20.13 9.73 2.30
C PRO A 547 -20.23 9.05 0.93
N ILE A 548 -19.65 7.85 0.81
CA ILE A 548 -19.66 7.04 -0.41
C ILE A 548 -21.02 6.40 -0.64
N GLU A 549 -21.64 6.69 -1.79
CA GLU A 549 -22.93 6.13 -2.21
C GLU A 549 -22.81 5.02 -3.27
N GLY A 550 -21.59 4.76 -3.78
CA GLY A 550 -21.34 3.66 -4.70
C GLY A 550 -19.86 3.36 -4.88
N ILE A 551 -19.55 2.08 -5.08
CA ILE A 551 -18.22 1.57 -5.40
C ILE A 551 -18.25 0.98 -6.81
N ILE A 552 -17.27 1.36 -7.65
CA ILE A 552 -17.16 0.95 -9.05
C ILE A 552 -15.92 0.07 -9.23
N PHE A 553 -16.10 -1.15 -9.71
CA PHE A 553 -15.01 -2.04 -10.11
C PHE A 553 -14.86 -2.03 -11.64
N GLY A 554 -13.65 -2.24 -12.16
CA GLY A 554 -13.42 -2.27 -13.61
C GLY A 554 -11.97 -2.48 -14.03
N GLY A 555 -11.76 -2.78 -15.31
CA GLY A 555 -10.44 -3.04 -15.88
C GLY A 555 -10.49 -3.17 -17.39
N ARG A 556 -9.32 -3.33 -18.03
CA ARG A 556 -9.20 -3.48 -19.49
C ARG A 556 -9.67 -4.86 -19.95
N ARG A 557 -10.92 -4.97 -20.41
CA ARG A 557 -11.48 -6.19 -21.02
C ARG A 557 -11.71 -5.95 -22.52
N PRO A 558 -10.90 -6.52 -23.43
CA PRO A 558 -11.03 -6.29 -24.88
C PRO A 558 -12.26 -6.97 -25.50
N VAL A 559 -12.84 -7.95 -24.80
CA VAL A 559 -14.14 -8.54 -25.10
C VAL A 559 -14.96 -8.53 -23.81
N ALA A 560 -16.18 -7.99 -23.86
CA ALA A 560 -17.09 -7.85 -22.74
C ALA A 560 -18.55 -7.84 -23.22
N TYR A 561 -19.48 -8.30 -22.38
CA TYR A 561 -20.91 -8.40 -22.70
C TYR A 561 -21.71 -7.10 -22.49
N GLY A 562 -21.06 -6.02 -22.05
CA GLY A 562 -21.67 -4.70 -21.86
C GLY A 562 -20.65 -3.66 -21.38
N LEU A 563 -20.94 -2.37 -21.62
CA LEU A 563 -20.07 -1.26 -21.22
C LEU A 563 -20.13 -0.97 -19.71
N THR A 564 -21.31 -1.16 -19.11
CA THR A 564 -21.53 -1.12 -17.65
C THR A 564 -22.54 -2.20 -17.29
N VAL A 565 -22.43 -2.78 -16.09
CA VAL A 565 -23.36 -3.79 -15.58
C VAL A 565 -23.74 -3.41 -14.14
N PRO A 566 -24.97 -2.90 -13.88
CA PRO A 566 -25.41 -2.65 -12.52
C PRO A 566 -25.68 -3.98 -11.81
N LEU A 567 -25.03 -4.19 -10.67
CA LEU A 567 -25.16 -5.42 -9.88
C LEU A 567 -26.57 -5.51 -9.27
N LYS A 568 -27.31 -6.56 -9.63
CA LYS A 568 -28.58 -6.89 -8.99
C LYS A 568 -28.35 -7.76 -7.76
N SER A 569 -28.97 -7.34 -6.65
CA SER A 569 -29.11 -8.03 -5.36
C SER A 569 -27.82 -8.47 -4.61
N SER A 570 -27.77 -8.05 -3.34
CA SER A 570 -26.80 -8.42 -2.27
C SER A 570 -25.38 -7.83 -2.36
N VAL A 571 -24.80 -7.52 -1.20
CA VAL A 571 -23.37 -7.13 -1.06
C VAL A 571 -22.43 -8.28 -1.47
N SER A 572 -22.86 -9.52 -1.22
CA SER A 572 -22.14 -10.74 -1.60
C SER A 572 -21.89 -10.89 -3.10
N SER A 573 -22.80 -10.43 -3.97
CA SER A 573 -22.56 -10.49 -5.42
C SER A 573 -21.52 -9.46 -5.89
N GLY A 574 -21.44 -8.30 -5.24
CA GLY A 574 -20.39 -7.31 -5.47
C GLY A 574 -18.99 -7.81 -5.09
N ILE A 575 -18.87 -8.42 -3.92
CA ILE A 575 -17.61 -9.06 -3.48
C ILE A 575 -17.20 -10.19 -4.45
N HIS A 576 -18.17 -10.92 -5.01
CA HIS A 576 -17.88 -12.00 -5.97
C HIS A 576 -17.38 -11.49 -7.33
N VAL A 577 -17.90 -10.35 -7.83
CA VAL A 577 -17.51 -9.80 -9.13
C VAL A 577 -16.10 -9.22 -9.14
N ASP A 578 -15.62 -8.66 -8.03
CA ASP A 578 -14.20 -8.32 -7.85
C ASP A 578 -13.33 -9.58 -7.96
N GLY A 579 -13.70 -10.65 -7.25
CA GLY A 579 -13.00 -11.95 -7.29
C GLY A 579 -13.08 -12.71 -8.62
N GLN A 580 -14.01 -12.37 -9.53
CA GLN A 580 -14.14 -12.98 -10.86
C GLN A 580 -13.51 -12.17 -12.01
N ALA A 581 -12.79 -11.09 -11.71
CA ALA A 581 -12.14 -10.26 -12.72
C ALA A 581 -11.20 -11.05 -13.68
N GLU A 582 -10.67 -12.20 -13.26
CA GLU A 582 -9.77 -13.07 -14.03
C GLU A 582 -10.28 -14.49 -14.39
N ILE A 583 -11.46 -14.95 -13.94
CA ILE A 583 -11.87 -16.37 -14.08
C ILE A 583 -13.26 -16.58 -14.71
N HIS A 584 -13.27 -16.73 -16.05
CA HIS A 584 -14.35 -17.25 -16.92
C HIS A 584 -15.75 -16.58 -16.86
N PRO A 585 -16.61 -16.76 -17.88
CA PRO A 585 -17.98 -16.24 -17.87
C PRO A 585 -18.92 -17.20 -17.15
N MET A 586 -19.85 -16.66 -16.35
CA MET A 586 -21.04 -17.40 -15.93
C MET A 586 -22.20 -17.12 -16.89
N LEU A 587 -22.91 -18.19 -17.24
CA LEU A 587 -24.28 -18.19 -17.75
C LEU A 587 -25.26 -18.11 -16.57
#